data_AF-A0A1V5E622-F1
#
_entry.id   AF-A0A1V5E622-F1
#
_cell.length_a   1.000
_cell.length_b   1.000
_cell.length_c   1.000
_cell.angle_alpha   90.00
_cell.angle_beta   90.00
_cell.angle_gamma   90.00
#
_symmetry.space_group_name_H-M   'P 1'
#
loop_
_entity.id
_entity.type
_entity.pdbx_description
1 polymer ?
#
loop_
_entity_poly.entity_id
_entity_poly.type
_entity_poly.pdbx_seq_one_letter_code
_entity_poly.pdbx_strand_id
1 'polypeptide(L)'
;MDNPQIIEAVLQKGQQFLNRNKIVGKNYNTAYWPVMGADGQIAGMFFIGMDRTPMETMLRSMMLTILGVGILVGSSMAILGFFLAGTIVRPILDKMVLLNQGAGEVLAAAKQVESASQILAEGASDQASTLEETSSSMEEMSSMTKQNADNADQASCLMAEVVKIVEKVNGHVSQMASAVQEAMQTSEETGKIVKTIDEIAFQTNLLALNAAVEAARAGEAGAGFAVVADEVRNLAMRAAQAAKNTSGLIENTITTVKKSHDLTEQTQQAFKENVEISVKVGSLIEEIAAASEEQAQGIGQINKAVGELDRVIQQTAASAEESASVAEQMNTQAVQMRTYIGDLTQLISGGTNNSKNPSETPARGSKPS
;
A
#
# COMPACT_ATOMS: atom_id res chain seq x y z
N MET A 1 17.25 -65.61 -102.87
CA MET A 1 17.04 -66.48 -101.69
C MET A 1 18.43 -66.74 -101.17
N ASP A 2 18.92 -65.86 -100.29
CA ASP A 2 20.37 -65.64 -100.13
C ASP A 2 20.86 -66.10 -98.75
N ASN A 3 20.29 -67.20 -98.25
CA ASN A 3 20.73 -67.78 -96.99
C ASN A 3 21.12 -69.26 -97.18
N PRO A 4 22.42 -69.57 -97.35
CA PRO A 4 22.90 -70.91 -97.69
C PRO A 4 22.58 -71.97 -96.62
N GLN A 5 22.32 -71.55 -95.37
CA GLN A 5 21.94 -72.43 -94.27
C GLN A 5 20.56 -73.08 -94.48
N ILE A 6 19.67 -72.46 -95.26
CA ILE A 6 18.34 -73.02 -95.56
C ILE A 6 18.48 -74.24 -96.46
N ILE A 7 19.33 -74.15 -97.50
CA ILE A 7 19.55 -75.24 -98.45
C ILE A 7 20.17 -76.43 -97.72
N GLU A 8 21.17 -76.19 -96.88
CA GLU A 8 21.80 -77.24 -96.08
C GLU A 8 20.82 -77.89 -95.08
N ALA A 9 20.09 -77.09 -94.30
CA ALA A 9 19.20 -77.63 -93.27
C ALA A 9 17.98 -78.37 -93.86
N VAL A 10 17.37 -77.81 -94.91
CA VAL A 10 16.07 -78.28 -95.41
C VAL A 10 16.24 -79.26 -96.56
N LEU A 11 17.11 -78.98 -97.53
CA LEU A 11 17.27 -79.84 -98.71
C LEU A 11 18.34 -80.92 -98.53
N GLN A 12 19.32 -80.76 -97.63
CA GLN A 12 20.33 -81.79 -97.38
C GLN A 12 20.07 -82.59 -96.10
N LYS A 13 19.69 -81.92 -95.00
CA LYS A 13 19.49 -82.59 -93.70
C LYS A 13 18.03 -82.96 -93.40
N GLY A 14 17.08 -82.55 -94.23
CA GLY A 14 15.66 -82.86 -94.05
C GLY A 14 15.05 -82.29 -92.76
N GLN A 15 15.58 -81.17 -92.26
CA GLN A 15 15.10 -80.54 -91.04
C GLN A 15 14.34 -79.26 -91.35
N GLN A 16 13.33 -78.94 -90.51
CA GLN A 16 12.66 -77.65 -90.59
C GLN A 16 13.63 -76.53 -90.20
N PHE A 17 13.63 -75.43 -90.96
CA PHE A 17 14.47 -74.28 -90.67
C PHE A 17 13.61 -73.03 -90.56
N LEU A 18 13.65 -72.39 -89.37
CA LEU A 18 12.95 -71.15 -89.10
C LEU A 18 13.99 -70.03 -89.01
N ASN A 19 13.80 -68.97 -89.80
CA ASN A 19 14.68 -67.80 -89.74
C ASN A 19 13.92 -66.51 -90.10
N ARG A 20 14.52 -65.36 -89.76
CA ARG A 20 14.09 -64.05 -90.23
C ARG A 20 14.84 -63.75 -91.52
N ASN A 21 14.12 -63.63 -92.64
CA ASN A 21 14.73 -63.30 -93.92
C ASN A 21 14.07 -62.07 -94.52
N LYS A 22 14.85 -61.30 -95.27
CA LYS A 22 14.37 -60.14 -96.03
C LYS A 22 14.08 -60.58 -97.45
N ILE A 23 12.82 -60.52 -97.85
CA ILE A 23 12.36 -60.98 -99.17
C ILE A 23 11.69 -59.79 -99.86
N VAL A 24 12.24 -59.38 -101.01
CA VAL A 24 11.76 -58.24 -101.82
C VAL A 24 11.55 -56.97 -100.97
N GLY A 25 12.55 -56.63 -100.14
CA GLY A 25 12.56 -55.38 -99.36
C GLY A 25 11.83 -55.41 -98.00
N LYS A 26 10.99 -56.41 -97.72
CA LYS A 26 10.26 -56.55 -96.44
C LYS A 26 10.82 -57.67 -95.57
N ASN A 27 10.66 -57.55 -94.25
CA ASN A 27 11.12 -58.54 -93.28
C ASN A 27 10.03 -59.62 -93.09
N TYR A 28 10.39 -60.89 -93.26
CA TYR A 28 9.48 -62.03 -93.08
C TYR A 28 10.00 -62.96 -91.98
N ASN A 29 9.07 -63.54 -91.22
CA ASN A 29 9.33 -64.79 -90.53
C ASN A 29 9.12 -65.92 -91.52
N THR A 30 10.20 -66.62 -91.84
CA THR A 30 10.20 -67.65 -92.86
C THR A 30 10.40 -69.00 -92.20
N ALA A 31 9.54 -69.95 -92.55
CA ALA A 31 9.71 -71.35 -92.18
C ALA A 31 9.77 -72.19 -93.46
N TYR A 32 10.71 -73.11 -93.46
CA TYR A 32 11.00 -73.98 -94.58
C TYR A 32 10.89 -75.43 -94.11
N TRP A 33 10.09 -76.23 -94.81
CA TRP A 33 9.94 -77.67 -94.56
C TRP A 33 10.36 -78.48 -95.78
N PRO A 34 11.07 -79.61 -95.61
CA PRO A 34 11.35 -80.51 -96.71
C PRO A 34 10.07 -81.20 -97.17
N VAL A 35 9.85 -81.27 -98.47
CA VAL A 35 8.78 -82.05 -99.09
C VAL A 35 9.40 -83.33 -99.61
N MET A 36 8.93 -84.47 -99.10
CA MET A 36 9.42 -85.79 -99.51
C MET A 36 8.66 -86.25 -100.76
N GLY A 37 9.39 -86.72 -101.77
CA GLY A 37 8.85 -87.41 -102.93
C GLY A 37 8.41 -88.83 -102.59
N ALA A 38 7.63 -89.46 -103.48
CA ALA A 38 7.11 -90.82 -103.28
C ALA A 38 8.21 -91.91 -103.21
N ASP A 39 9.44 -91.55 -103.58
CA ASP A 39 10.67 -92.34 -103.53
C ASP A 39 11.46 -92.19 -102.21
N GLY A 40 10.93 -91.39 -101.26
CA GLY A 40 11.60 -91.12 -99.98
C GLY A 40 12.77 -90.13 -100.07
N GLN A 41 12.99 -89.48 -101.22
CA GLN A 41 13.99 -88.40 -101.36
C GLN A 41 13.34 -87.02 -101.22
N ILE A 42 14.11 -86.00 -100.85
CA ILE A 42 13.60 -84.63 -100.69
C ILE A 42 13.35 -84.05 -102.09
N ALA A 43 12.09 -83.96 -102.50
CA ALA A 43 11.65 -83.49 -103.81
C ALA A 43 11.61 -81.95 -103.92
N GLY A 44 11.55 -81.27 -102.78
CA GLY A 44 11.55 -79.80 -102.73
C GLY A 44 11.48 -79.26 -101.32
N MET A 45 11.31 -77.95 -101.20
CA MET A 45 10.99 -77.30 -99.93
C MET A 45 9.66 -76.55 -100.02
N PHE A 46 8.85 -76.68 -98.99
CA PHE A 46 7.67 -75.85 -98.79
C PHE A 46 8.09 -74.59 -98.03
N PHE A 47 7.78 -73.43 -98.59
CA PHE A 47 8.09 -72.12 -98.02
C PHE A 47 6.80 -71.46 -97.53
N ILE A 48 6.81 -71.03 -96.26
CA ILE A 48 5.82 -70.07 -95.76
C ILE A 48 6.56 -68.86 -95.21
N GLY A 49 6.18 -67.68 -95.67
CA GLY A 49 6.70 -66.40 -95.21
C GLY A 49 5.57 -65.56 -94.64
N MET A 50 5.62 -65.23 -93.35
CA MET A 50 4.71 -64.26 -92.73
C MET A 50 5.34 -62.87 -92.71
N ASP A 51 4.69 -61.89 -93.38
CA ASP A 51 5.14 -60.49 -93.43
C ASP A 51 5.16 -59.92 -92.01
N ARG A 52 6.34 -59.47 -91.56
CA ARG A 52 6.50 -58.85 -90.24
C ARG A 52 6.23 -57.36 -90.26
N THR A 53 6.05 -56.74 -91.42
CA THR A 53 5.71 -55.32 -91.53
C THR A 53 4.49 -54.96 -90.66
N PRO A 54 3.36 -55.70 -90.71
CA PRO A 54 2.22 -55.45 -89.80
C PRO A 54 2.56 -55.73 -88.32
N MET A 55 3.43 -56.70 -88.03
CA MET A 55 3.84 -57.03 -86.66
C MET A 55 4.79 -55.97 -86.08
N GLU A 56 5.70 -55.42 -86.87
CA GLU A 56 6.65 -54.37 -86.46
C GLU A 56 5.97 -53.01 -86.31
N THR A 57 5.02 -52.65 -87.19
CA THR A 57 4.20 -51.44 -87.01
C THR A 57 3.28 -51.57 -85.80
N MET A 58 2.70 -52.75 -85.57
CA MET A 58 1.91 -53.04 -84.36
C MET A 58 2.78 -52.91 -83.09
N LEU A 59 3.97 -53.53 -83.04
CA LEU A 59 4.88 -53.43 -81.89
C LEU A 59 5.36 -51.99 -81.64
N ARG A 60 5.72 -51.23 -82.68
CA ARG A 60 6.09 -49.81 -82.54
C ARG A 60 4.93 -48.97 -82.02
N SER A 61 3.71 -49.18 -82.55
CA SER A 61 2.52 -48.48 -82.08
C SER A 61 2.19 -48.81 -80.62
N MET A 62 2.29 -50.07 -80.20
CA MET A 62 2.12 -50.48 -78.80
C MET A 62 3.16 -49.82 -77.89
N MET A 63 4.44 -49.83 -78.28
CA MET A 63 5.50 -49.22 -77.46
C MET A 63 5.30 -47.71 -77.29
N LEU A 64 4.89 -47.00 -78.34
CA LEU A 64 4.57 -45.57 -78.29
C LEU A 64 3.33 -45.30 -77.42
N THR A 65 2.29 -46.14 -77.47
CA THR A 65 1.12 -45.98 -76.59
C THR A 65 1.46 -46.22 -75.12
N ILE A 66 2.28 -47.23 -74.79
CA ILE A 66 2.70 -47.52 -73.41
C ILE A 66 3.59 -46.38 -72.87
N LEU A 67 4.54 -45.90 -73.67
CA LEU A 67 5.38 -44.76 -73.30
C LEU A 67 4.54 -43.49 -73.11
N GLY A 68 3.58 -43.25 -74.01
CA GLY A 68 2.65 -42.12 -73.92
C GLY A 68 1.80 -42.17 -72.65
N VAL A 69 1.22 -43.33 -72.32
CA VAL A 69 0.44 -43.53 -71.08
C VAL A 69 1.34 -43.40 -69.84
N GLY A 70 2.56 -43.95 -69.87
CA GLY A 70 3.51 -43.82 -68.76
C GLY A 70 3.92 -42.37 -68.48
N ILE A 71 4.17 -41.57 -69.53
CA ILE A 71 4.44 -40.14 -69.40
C ILE A 71 3.21 -39.40 -68.91
N LEU A 72 2.00 -39.75 -69.38
CA LEU A 72 0.75 -39.13 -68.91
C LEU A 72 0.49 -39.41 -67.43
N VAL A 73 0.65 -40.67 -66.99
CA VAL A 73 0.47 -41.05 -65.58
C VAL A 73 1.56 -40.41 -64.71
N GLY A 74 2.82 -40.49 -65.13
CA GLY A 74 3.94 -39.89 -64.39
C GLY A 74 3.83 -38.37 -64.29
N SER A 75 3.48 -37.68 -65.38
CA SER A 75 3.24 -36.24 -65.35
C SER A 75 2.00 -35.89 -64.52
N SER A 76 0.92 -36.66 -64.60
CA SER A 76 -0.26 -36.45 -63.75
C SER A 76 0.03 -36.62 -62.26
N MET A 77 0.84 -37.62 -61.88
CA MET A 77 1.29 -37.81 -60.49
C MET A 77 2.23 -36.70 -60.04
N ALA A 78 3.14 -36.23 -60.91
CA ALA A 78 4.04 -35.12 -60.60
C ALA A 78 3.27 -33.79 -60.46
N ILE A 79 2.30 -33.54 -61.34
CA ILE A 79 1.41 -32.37 -61.26
C ILE A 79 0.56 -32.45 -60.00
N LEU A 80 -0.03 -33.60 -59.68
CA LEU A 80 -0.81 -33.80 -58.46
C LEU A 80 0.07 -33.62 -57.22
N GLY A 81 1.29 -34.17 -57.20
CA GLY A 81 2.23 -33.99 -56.11
C GLY A 81 2.67 -32.53 -55.94
N PHE A 82 2.95 -31.83 -57.04
CA PHE A 82 3.28 -30.41 -57.02
C PHE A 82 2.11 -29.55 -56.57
N PHE A 83 0.89 -29.88 -57.01
CA PHE A 83 -0.34 -29.21 -56.62
C PHE A 83 -0.65 -29.44 -55.13
N LEU A 84 -0.56 -30.68 -54.64
CA LEU A 84 -0.73 -30.99 -53.21
C LEU A 84 0.33 -30.30 -52.35
N ALA A 85 1.60 -30.31 -52.78
CA ALA A 85 2.69 -29.65 -52.07
C ALA A 85 2.52 -28.12 -52.05
N GLY A 86 2.12 -27.51 -53.17
CA GLY A 86 1.97 -26.07 -53.31
C GLY A 86 0.69 -25.52 -52.68
N THR A 87 -0.43 -26.22 -52.84
CA THR A 87 -1.77 -25.73 -52.48
C THR A 87 -2.22 -26.18 -51.09
N ILE A 88 -1.73 -27.32 -50.59
CA ILE A 88 -2.15 -27.86 -49.29
C ILE A 88 -1.01 -27.82 -48.28
N VAL A 89 0.15 -28.41 -48.61
CA VAL A 89 1.24 -28.59 -47.62
C VAL A 89 1.87 -27.26 -47.21
N ARG A 90 2.26 -26.40 -48.17
CA ARG A 90 2.91 -25.11 -47.86
C ARG A 90 2.03 -24.19 -46.99
N PRO A 91 0.75 -23.91 -47.33
CA PRO A 91 -0.07 -23.04 -46.49
C PRO A 91 -0.28 -23.61 -45.07
N ILE A 92 -0.42 -24.92 -44.92
CA ILE A 92 -0.59 -25.53 -43.60
C ILE A 92 0.68 -25.37 -42.76
N LEU A 93 1.86 -25.61 -43.35
CA LEU A 93 3.14 -25.40 -42.67
C LEU A 93 3.33 -23.92 -42.27
N ASP A 94 2.99 -22.98 -43.16
CA ASP A 94 3.07 -21.55 -42.85
C ASP A 94 2.15 -21.17 -41.69
N LYS A 95 0.92 -21.70 -41.67
CA LYS A 95 -0.02 -21.49 -40.55
C LYS A 95 0.44 -22.17 -39.26
N MET A 96 1.10 -23.32 -39.32
CA MET A 96 1.70 -23.98 -38.16
C MET A 96 2.84 -23.16 -37.55
N VAL A 97 3.67 -22.54 -38.38
CA VAL A 97 4.73 -21.62 -37.91
C VAL A 97 4.10 -20.44 -37.16
N LEU A 98 3.05 -19.82 -37.72
CA LEU A 98 2.32 -18.74 -37.07
C LEU A 98 1.65 -19.17 -35.75
N LEU A 99 1.03 -20.35 -35.71
CA LEU A 99 0.44 -20.89 -34.49
C LEU A 99 1.50 -21.18 -33.41
N ASN A 100 2.67 -21.70 -33.80
CA ASN A 100 3.76 -21.97 -32.87
C ASN A 100 4.35 -20.67 -32.31
N GLN A 101 4.41 -19.62 -33.15
CA GLN A 101 4.78 -18.28 -32.69
C GLN A 101 3.75 -17.72 -31.70
N GLY A 102 2.46 -17.77 -32.03
CA GLY A 102 1.38 -17.34 -31.14
C GLY A 102 1.35 -18.10 -29.81
N ALA A 103 1.57 -19.42 -29.84
CA ALA A 103 1.71 -20.22 -28.62
C ALA A 103 2.94 -19.82 -27.79
N GLY A 104 4.04 -19.43 -28.45
CA GLY A 104 5.20 -18.85 -27.78
C GLY A 104 4.90 -17.51 -27.09
N GLU A 105 4.12 -16.65 -27.73
CA GLU A 105 3.67 -15.36 -27.15
C GLU A 105 2.73 -15.57 -25.96
N VAL A 106 1.77 -16.50 -26.05
CA VAL A 106 0.88 -16.86 -24.93
C VAL A 106 1.69 -17.39 -23.75
N LEU A 107 2.69 -18.24 -24.00
CA LEU A 107 3.56 -18.78 -22.94
C LEU A 107 4.34 -17.66 -22.23
N ALA A 108 4.89 -16.70 -22.99
CA ALA A 108 5.59 -15.56 -22.42
C ALA A 108 4.65 -14.67 -21.60
N ALA A 109 3.46 -14.37 -22.12
CA ALA A 109 2.44 -13.58 -21.44
C ALA A 109 1.96 -14.27 -20.14
N ALA A 110 1.72 -15.58 -20.18
CA ALA A 110 1.33 -16.36 -19.02
C ALA A 110 2.38 -16.27 -17.89
N LYS A 111 3.66 -16.47 -18.20
CA LYS A 111 4.74 -16.31 -17.21
C LYS A 111 4.83 -14.91 -16.62
N GLN A 112 4.55 -13.88 -17.43
CA GLN A 112 4.53 -12.50 -16.94
C GLN A 112 3.35 -12.27 -15.98
N VAL A 113 2.17 -12.80 -16.29
CA VAL A 113 0.98 -12.72 -15.41
C VAL A 113 1.22 -13.49 -14.11
N GLU A 114 1.80 -14.69 -14.17
CA GLU A 114 2.18 -15.49 -13.00
C GLU A 114 3.11 -14.69 -12.08
N SER A 115 4.20 -14.14 -12.62
CA SER A 115 5.16 -13.34 -11.84
C SER A 115 4.52 -12.09 -11.26
N ALA A 116 3.70 -11.37 -12.03
CA ALA A 116 2.99 -10.19 -11.54
C ALA A 116 2.00 -10.53 -10.42
N SER A 117 1.31 -11.66 -10.55
CA SER A 117 0.37 -12.16 -9.55
C SER A 117 1.09 -12.53 -8.25
N GLN A 118 2.25 -13.18 -8.33
CA GLN A 118 3.03 -13.49 -7.13
C GLN A 118 3.50 -12.24 -6.39
N ILE A 119 3.95 -11.21 -7.12
CA ILE A 119 4.31 -9.90 -6.54
C ILE A 119 3.09 -9.24 -5.90
N LEU A 120 1.91 -9.31 -6.52
CA LEU A 120 0.68 -8.78 -5.94
C LEU A 120 0.28 -9.51 -4.65
N ALA A 121 0.41 -10.83 -4.61
CA ALA A 121 0.12 -11.63 -3.42
C ALA A 121 1.08 -11.30 -2.27
N GLU A 122 2.38 -11.18 -2.55
CA GLU A 122 3.39 -10.77 -1.58
C GLU A 122 3.12 -9.33 -1.08
N GLY A 123 2.87 -8.40 -1.99
CA GLY A 123 2.51 -7.02 -1.64
C GLY A 123 1.22 -6.90 -0.83
N ALA A 124 0.22 -7.75 -1.09
CA ALA A 124 -0.99 -7.81 -0.27
C ALA A 124 -0.70 -8.34 1.15
N SER A 125 0.18 -9.34 1.28
CA SER A 125 0.62 -9.85 2.59
C SER A 125 1.37 -8.79 3.39
N ASP A 126 2.29 -8.05 2.75
CA ASP A 126 3.02 -6.95 3.39
C ASP A 126 2.06 -5.84 3.83
N GLN A 127 1.11 -5.47 2.97
CA GLN A 127 0.08 -4.48 3.30
C GLN A 127 -0.77 -4.93 4.49
N ALA A 128 -1.18 -6.20 4.55
CA ALA A 128 -1.93 -6.74 5.68
C ALA A 128 -1.16 -6.55 7.00
N SER A 129 0.14 -6.85 7.02
CA SER A 129 0.97 -6.65 8.21
C SER A 129 1.05 -5.18 8.63
N THR A 130 1.23 -4.25 7.68
CA THR A 130 1.26 -2.81 8.00
C THR A 130 -0.10 -2.29 8.48
N LEU A 131 -1.19 -2.89 7.98
CA LEU A 131 -2.55 -2.54 8.38
C LEU A 131 -2.84 -3.03 9.81
N GLU A 132 -2.32 -4.18 10.21
CA GLU A 132 -2.42 -4.70 11.58
C GLU A 132 -1.72 -3.77 12.59
N GLU A 133 -0.50 -3.30 12.28
CA GLU A 133 0.22 -2.31 13.11
C GLU A 133 -0.52 -0.97 13.17
N THR A 134 -1.08 -0.54 12.05
CA THR A 134 -1.91 0.67 11.99
C THR A 134 -3.16 0.52 12.84
N SER A 135 -3.85 -0.63 12.78
CA SER A 135 -5.02 -0.93 13.59
C SER A 135 -4.70 -0.91 15.08
N SER A 136 -3.59 -1.54 15.49
CA SER A 136 -3.12 -1.51 16.88
C SER A 136 -2.84 -0.07 17.36
N SER A 137 -2.20 0.74 16.51
CA SER A 137 -1.93 2.15 16.82
C SER A 137 -3.21 2.97 16.95
N MET A 138 -4.24 2.66 16.14
CA MET A 138 -5.55 3.31 16.22
C MET A 138 -6.32 2.91 17.48
N GLU A 139 -6.22 1.67 17.94
CA GLU A 139 -6.79 1.24 19.22
C GLU A 139 -6.15 1.96 20.41
N GLU A 140 -4.81 2.06 20.41
CA GLU A 140 -4.08 2.80 21.44
C GLU A 140 -4.47 4.28 21.43
N MET A 141 -4.53 4.89 20.24
CA MET A 141 -4.98 6.28 20.08
C MET A 141 -6.42 6.47 20.58
N SER A 142 -7.33 5.55 20.28
CA SER A 142 -8.71 5.59 20.77
C SER A 142 -8.75 5.56 22.30
N SER A 143 -7.94 4.69 22.93
CA SER A 143 -7.85 4.59 24.38
C SER A 143 -7.31 5.88 25.01
N MET A 144 -6.22 6.43 24.45
CA MET A 144 -5.64 7.68 24.93
C MET A 144 -6.59 8.87 24.78
N THR A 145 -7.28 8.98 23.64
CA THR A 145 -8.27 10.04 23.41
C THR A 145 -9.43 9.93 24.41
N LYS A 146 -9.91 8.71 24.70
CA LYS A 146 -10.95 8.50 25.71
C LYS A 146 -10.47 8.90 27.11
N GLN A 147 -9.25 8.52 27.47
CA GLN A 147 -8.64 8.90 28.74
C GLN A 147 -8.45 10.43 28.84
N ASN A 148 -8.09 11.11 27.76
CA ASN A 148 -7.98 12.58 27.73
C ASN A 148 -9.33 13.25 27.98
N ALA A 149 -10.42 12.75 27.37
CA ALA A 149 -11.76 13.25 27.62
C ALA A 149 -12.17 13.08 29.09
N ASP A 150 -11.91 11.90 29.67
CA ASP A 150 -12.24 11.61 31.07
C ASP A 150 -11.39 12.46 32.05
N ASN A 151 -10.12 12.69 31.72
CA ASN A 151 -9.24 13.57 32.49
C ASN A 151 -9.68 15.04 32.42
N ALA A 152 -10.11 15.49 31.23
CA ALA A 152 -10.62 16.84 31.05
C ALA A 152 -11.92 17.05 31.86
N ASP A 153 -12.83 16.08 31.86
CA ASP A 153 -14.06 16.15 32.66
C ASP A 153 -13.77 16.23 34.16
N GLN A 154 -12.83 15.40 34.66
CA GLN A 154 -12.36 15.47 36.05
C GLN A 154 -11.72 16.83 36.37
N ALA A 155 -10.87 17.35 35.48
CA ALA A 155 -10.23 18.64 35.65
C ALA A 155 -11.26 19.80 35.66
N SER A 156 -12.31 19.71 34.84
CA SER A 156 -13.41 20.68 34.83
C SER A 156 -14.16 20.69 36.16
N CYS A 157 -14.45 19.49 36.71
CA CYS A 157 -15.06 19.35 38.03
C CYS A 157 -14.20 19.97 39.14
N LEU A 158 -12.88 19.74 39.11
CA LEU A 158 -11.94 20.35 40.07
C LEU A 158 -11.89 21.87 39.92
N MET A 159 -11.91 22.39 38.70
CA MET A 159 -11.95 23.84 38.47
C MET A 159 -13.23 24.47 38.98
N ALA A 160 -14.38 23.81 38.85
CA ALA A 160 -15.63 24.26 39.44
C ALA A 160 -15.57 24.30 40.98
N GLU A 161 -14.83 23.39 41.62
CA GLU A 161 -14.57 23.44 43.06
C GLU A 161 -13.63 24.59 43.43
N VAL A 162 -12.56 24.82 42.66
CA VAL A 162 -11.64 25.95 42.84
C VAL A 162 -12.40 27.28 42.80
N VAL A 163 -13.28 27.48 41.83
CA VAL A 163 -14.09 28.71 41.74
C VAL A 163 -14.91 28.94 43.01
N LYS A 164 -15.57 27.91 43.56
CA LYS A 164 -16.32 28.00 44.83
C LYS A 164 -15.43 28.34 46.01
N ILE A 165 -14.21 27.81 46.06
CA ILE A 165 -13.25 28.13 47.13
C ILE A 165 -12.80 29.58 47.03
N VAL A 166 -12.47 30.06 45.84
CA VAL A 166 -12.02 31.44 45.65
C VAL A 166 -13.14 32.44 45.95
N GLU A 167 -14.40 32.13 45.60
CA GLU A 167 -15.56 32.94 46.01
C GLU A 167 -15.68 33.09 47.53
N LYS A 168 -15.50 31.99 48.28
CA LYS A 168 -15.47 32.04 49.76
C LYS A 168 -14.33 32.90 50.28
N VAL A 169 -13.13 32.77 49.71
CA VAL A 169 -11.96 33.57 50.10
C VAL A 169 -12.21 35.05 49.84
N ASN A 170 -12.80 35.42 48.70
CA ASN A 170 -13.17 36.80 48.40
C ASN A 170 -14.16 37.36 49.45
N GLY A 171 -15.12 36.55 49.90
CA GLY A 171 -16.01 36.89 51.01
C GLY A 171 -15.26 37.16 52.32
N HIS A 172 -14.31 36.30 52.70
CA HIS A 172 -13.50 36.52 53.90
C HIS A 172 -12.62 37.76 53.81
N VAL A 173 -12.02 38.03 52.64
CA VAL A 173 -11.21 39.24 52.41
C VAL A 173 -12.08 40.49 52.50
N SER A 174 -13.31 40.46 51.98
CA SER A 174 -14.26 41.58 52.14
C SER A 174 -14.61 41.84 53.61
N GLN A 175 -14.81 40.80 54.42
CA GLN A 175 -15.05 40.94 55.86
C GLN A 175 -13.82 41.51 56.58
N MET A 176 -12.62 41.06 56.19
CA MET A 176 -11.35 41.58 56.72
C MET A 176 -11.17 43.07 56.40
N ALA A 177 -11.50 43.50 55.18
CA ALA A 177 -11.46 44.90 54.78
C ALA A 177 -12.37 45.76 55.66
N SER A 178 -13.61 45.31 55.93
CA SER A 178 -14.53 46.01 56.84
C SER A 178 -13.99 46.10 58.27
N ALA A 179 -13.41 45.02 58.82
CA ALA A 179 -12.84 45.02 60.16
C ALA A 179 -11.63 45.96 60.29
N VAL A 180 -10.78 46.02 59.26
CA VAL A 180 -9.63 46.95 59.22
C VAL A 180 -10.12 48.41 59.14
N GLN A 181 -11.17 48.68 58.36
CA GLN A 181 -11.79 50.00 58.28
C GLN A 181 -12.39 50.44 59.63
N GLU A 182 -13.09 49.53 60.33
CA GLU A 182 -13.64 49.78 61.67
C GLU A 182 -12.52 50.04 62.70
N ALA A 183 -11.42 49.28 62.63
CA ALA A 183 -10.26 49.50 63.49
C ALA A 183 -9.60 50.86 63.22
N MET A 184 -9.58 51.33 61.97
CA MET A 184 -9.06 52.64 61.60
C MET A 184 -9.91 53.75 62.22
N GLN A 185 -11.24 53.68 62.06
CA GLN A 185 -12.17 54.64 62.61
C GLN A 185 -12.10 54.69 64.15
N THR A 186 -12.07 53.53 64.80
CA THR A 186 -11.96 53.43 66.28
C THR A 186 -10.64 54.02 66.78
N SER A 187 -9.54 53.82 66.05
CA SER A 187 -8.23 54.38 66.39
C SER A 187 -8.23 55.92 66.28
N GLU A 188 -8.85 56.48 65.25
CA GLU A 188 -9.00 57.94 65.10
C GLU A 188 -9.85 58.56 66.21
N GLU A 189 -10.96 57.91 66.58
CA GLU A 189 -11.81 58.34 67.70
C GLU A 189 -11.05 58.30 69.03
N THR A 190 -10.28 57.23 69.28
CA THR A 190 -9.43 57.12 70.46
C THR A 190 -8.39 58.25 70.48
N GLY A 191 -7.81 58.58 69.32
CA GLY A 191 -6.88 59.70 69.18
C GLY A 191 -7.51 61.06 69.57
N LYS A 192 -8.77 61.30 69.18
CA LYS A 192 -9.52 62.50 69.59
C LYS A 192 -9.73 62.54 71.10
N ILE A 193 -10.08 61.41 71.73
CA ILE A 193 -10.25 61.31 73.18
C ILE A 193 -8.94 61.63 73.91
N VAL A 194 -7.81 61.06 73.47
CA VAL A 194 -6.50 61.31 74.08
C VAL A 194 -6.10 62.78 73.96
N LYS A 195 -6.41 63.43 72.83
CA LYS A 195 -6.20 64.87 72.67
C LYS A 195 -7.03 65.69 73.66
N THR A 196 -8.30 65.35 73.87
CA THR A 196 -9.13 65.99 74.89
C THR A 196 -8.58 65.79 76.30
N ILE A 197 -8.01 64.62 76.62
CA ILE A 197 -7.36 64.37 77.91
C ILE A 197 -6.14 65.29 78.10
N ASP A 198 -5.32 65.48 77.06
CA ASP A 198 -4.17 66.40 77.10
C ASP A 198 -4.63 67.86 77.32
N GLU A 199 -5.70 68.28 76.65
CA GLU A 199 -6.32 69.60 76.84
C GLU A 199 -6.83 69.80 78.27
N ILE A 200 -7.49 68.79 78.86
CA ILE A 200 -7.94 68.81 80.28
C ILE A 200 -6.75 68.88 81.23
N ALA A 201 -5.69 68.10 80.98
CA ALA A 201 -4.48 68.10 81.80
C ALA A 201 -3.80 69.48 81.77
N PHE A 202 -3.73 70.11 80.59
CA PHE A 202 -3.21 71.48 80.44
C PHE A 202 -4.05 72.52 81.19
N GLN A 203 -5.37 72.47 81.06
CA GLN A 203 -6.27 73.36 81.80
C GLN A 203 -6.15 73.17 83.33
N THR A 204 -6.02 71.93 83.78
CA THR A 204 -5.83 71.60 85.21
C THR A 204 -4.50 72.15 85.72
N ASN A 205 -3.43 72.04 84.93
CA ASN A 205 -2.12 72.62 85.26
C ASN A 205 -2.18 74.15 85.40
N LEU A 206 -2.93 74.84 84.52
CA LEU A 206 -3.14 76.28 84.62
C LEU A 206 -3.98 76.68 85.85
N LEU A 207 -5.04 75.93 86.15
CA LEU A 207 -5.86 76.14 87.36
C LEU A 207 -5.04 75.95 88.64
N ALA A 208 -4.22 74.89 88.69
CA ALA A 208 -3.33 74.62 89.82
C ALA A 208 -2.27 75.73 90.00
N LEU A 209 -1.71 76.23 88.90
CA LEU A 209 -0.79 77.37 88.94
C LEU A 209 -1.46 78.63 89.50
N ASN A 210 -2.67 78.95 89.04
CA ASN A 210 -3.44 80.08 89.56
C ASN A 210 -3.74 79.93 91.06
N ALA A 211 -4.10 78.71 91.49
CA ALA A 211 -4.34 78.41 92.90
C ALA A 211 -3.06 78.54 93.75
N ALA A 212 -1.91 78.08 93.26
CA ALA A 212 -0.62 78.23 93.93
C ALA A 212 -0.22 79.71 94.08
N VAL A 213 -0.49 80.54 93.06
CA VAL A 213 -0.26 81.99 93.11
C VAL A 213 -1.15 82.66 94.16
N GLU A 214 -2.45 82.33 94.20
CA GLU A 214 -3.37 82.93 95.17
C GLU A 214 -3.09 82.44 96.60
N ALA A 215 -2.66 81.19 96.77
CA ALA A 215 -2.19 80.66 98.04
C ALA A 215 -0.93 81.37 98.55
N ALA A 216 0.03 81.65 97.67
CA ALA A 216 1.21 82.46 98.01
C ALA A 216 0.84 83.90 98.40
N ARG A 217 -0.19 84.46 97.74
CA ARG A 217 -0.72 85.80 98.06
C ARG A 217 -1.39 85.88 99.43
N ALA A 218 -1.99 84.78 99.90
CA ALA A 218 -2.61 84.68 101.22
C ALA A 218 -1.62 84.47 102.39
N GLY A 219 -0.32 84.32 102.12
CA GLY A 219 0.72 84.20 103.15
C GLY A 219 0.57 82.93 104.01
N GLU A 220 0.72 83.04 105.34
CA GLU A 220 0.63 81.89 106.26
C GLU A 220 -0.72 81.17 106.22
N ALA A 221 -1.83 81.89 105.97
CA ALA A 221 -3.16 81.29 105.88
C ALA A 221 -3.33 80.39 104.64
N GLY A 222 -2.50 80.59 103.60
CA GLY A 222 -2.55 79.85 102.34
C GLY A 222 -1.61 78.64 102.26
N ALA A 223 -0.75 78.42 103.27
CA ALA A 223 0.32 77.41 103.21
C ALA A 223 -0.18 75.98 102.91
N GLY A 224 -1.31 75.57 103.51
CA GLY A 224 -1.93 74.27 103.24
C GLY A 224 -2.51 74.16 101.82
N PHE A 225 -3.08 75.25 101.29
CA PHE A 225 -3.60 75.29 99.92
C PHE A 225 -2.48 75.27 98.87
N ALA A 226 -1.33 75.88 99.16
CA ALA A 226 -0.18 75.88 98.26
C ALA A 226 0.34 74.45 98.00
N VAL A 227 0.43 73.62 99.04
CA VAL A 227 0.86 72.21 98.92
C VAL A 227 -0.10 71.40 98.05
N VAL A 228 -1.42 71.58 98.24
CA VAL A 228 -2.43 70.89 97.42
C VAL A 228 -2.35 71.37 95.96
N ALA A 229 -2.16 72.67 95.72
CA ALA A 229 -2.02 73.22 94.38
C ALA A 229 -0.80 72.65 93.64
N ASP A 230 0.36 72.54 94.32
CA ASP A 230 1.56 71.92 93.74
C ASP A 230 1.38 70.43 93.43
N GLU A 231 0.68 69.68 94.29
CA GLU A 231 0.38 68.26 94.05
C GLU A 231 -0.57 68.07 92.86
N VAL A 232 -1.62 68.89 92.75
CA VAL A 232 -2.52 68.91 91.58
C VAL A 232 -1.76 69.28 90.31
N ARG A 233 -0.83 70.24 90.39
CA ARG A 233 0.02 70.63 89.26
C ARG A 233 0.89 69.45 88.80
N ASN A 234 1.52 68.75 89.74
CA ASN A 234 2.34 67.58 89.43
C ASN A 234 1.50 66.46 88.78
N LEU A 235 0.31 66.18 89.32
CA LEU A 235 -0.62 65.20 88.74
C LEU A 235 -1.04 65.59 87.31
N ALA A 236 -1.33 66.87 87.08
CA ALA A 236 -1.67 67.39 85.75
C ALA A 236 -0.51 67.22 84.74
N MET A 237 0.73 67.53 85.13
CA MET A 237 1.90 67.29 84.28
C MET A 237 2.11 65.80 83.97
N ARG A 238 1.90 64.91 84.96
CA ARG A 238 1.96 63.46 84.76
C ARG A 238 0.87 62.97 83.81
N ALA A 239 -0.34 63.50 83.93
CA ALA A 239 -1.46 63.19 83.04
C ALA A 239 -1.17 63.63 81.59
N ALA A 240 -0.65 64.84 81.39
CA ALA A 240 -0.23 65.33 80.07
C ALA A 240 0.86 64.45 79.45
N GLN A 241 1.88 64.05 80.24
CA GLN A 241 2.92 63.15 79.74
C GLN A 241 2.37 61.77 79.36
N ALA A 242 1.44 61.22 80.14
CA ALA A 242 0.77 59.95 79.83
C ALA A 242 -0.12 60.06 78.57
N ALA A 243 -0.85 61.17 78.42
CA ALA A 243 -1.65 61.46 77.23
C ALA A 243 -0.76 61.55 75.99
N LYS A 244 0.37 62.27 76.06
CA LYS A 244 1.35 62.37 74.97
C LYS A 244 1.92 61.01 74.56
N ASN A 245 2.31 60.17 75.53
CA ASN A 245 2.81 58.82 75.25
C ASN A 245 1.73 57.96 74.58
N THR A 246 0.49 58.03 75.07
CA THR A 246 -0.66 57.31 74.49
C THR A 246 -0.97 57.79 73.07
N SER A 247 -0.89 59.10 72.82
CA SER A 247 -1.07 59.69 71.50
C SER A 247 -0.06 59.12 70.50
N GLY A 248 1.21 58.98 70.89
CA GLY A 248 2.23 58.37 70.04
C GLY A 248 1.95 56.89 69.71
N LEU A 249 1.41 56.13 70.67
CA LEU A 249 0.97 54.74 70.43
C LEU A 249 -0.22 54.67 69.45
N ILE A 250 -1.18 55.59 69.58
CA ILE A 250 -2.33 55.67 68.67
C ILE A 250 -1.90 56.05 67.26
N GLU A 251 -1.01 57.03 67.11
CA GLU A 251 -0.51 57.45 65.80
C GLU A 251 0.23 56.32 65.08
N ASN A 252 1.02 55.54 65.82
CA ASN A 252 1.65 54.33 65.30
C ASN A 252 0.62 53.24 64.94
N THR A 253 -0.42 53.08 65.76
CA THR A 253 -1.53 52.14 65.49
C THR A 253 -2.27 52.52 64.21
N ILE A 254 -2.62 53.79 64.02
CA ILE A 254 -3.25 54.31 62.78
C ILE A 254 -2.38 54.01 61.57
N THR A 255 -1.07 54.28 61.67
CA THR A 255 -0.12 54.00 60.58
C THR A 255 -0.08 52.51 60.24
N THR A 256 -0.09 51.64 61.25
CA THR A 256 -0.09 50.18 61.08
C THR A 256 -1.39 49.69 60.45
N VAL A 257 -2.54 50.17 60.93
CA VAL A 257 -3.86 49.81 60.39
C VAL A 257 -4.00 50.28 58.93
N LYS A 258 -3.51 51.47 58.59
CA LYS A 258 -3.48 51.96 57.20
C LYS A 258 -2.66 51.04 56.30
N LYS A 259 -1.49 50.60 56.75
CA LYS A 259 -0.70 49.60 56.00
C LYS A 259 -1.46 48.27 55.85
N SER A 260 -2.17 47.82 56.88
CA SER A 260 -3.01 46.62 56.82
C SER A 260 -4.16 46.78 55.82
N HIS A 261 -4.76 47.97 55.72
CA HIS A 261 -5.80 48.29 54.74
C HIS A 261 -5.24 48.15 53.32
N ASP A 262 -4.12 48.80 53.02
CA ASP A 262 -3.52 48.77 51.68
C ASP A 262 -3.11 47.35 51.25
N LEU A 263 -2.62 46.53 52.19
CA LEU A 263 -2.30 45.11 51.93
C LEU A 263 -3.56 44.27 51.70
N THR A 264 -4.65 44.57 52.42
CA THR A 264 -5.93 43.88 52.25
C THR A 264 -6.54 44.18 50.89
N GLU A 265 -6.48 45.43 50.44
CA GLU A 265 -6.95 45.86 49.12
C GLU A 265 -6.15 45.19 47.99
N GLN A 266 -4.81 45.18 48.09
CA GLN A 266 -3.95 44.46 47.14
C GLN A 266 -4.27 42.96 47.10
N THR A 267 -4.51 42.34 48.25
CA THR A 267 -4.88 40.93 48.35
C THR A 267 -6.24 40.68 47.68
N GLN A 268 -7.21 41.57 47.88
CA GLN A 268 -8.52 41.48 47.24
C GLN A 268 -8.41 41.54 45.71
N GLN A 269 -7.57 42.44 45.19
CA GLN A 269 -7.34 42.57 43.75
C GLN A 269 -6.69 41.31 43.16
N ALA A 270 -5.65 40.77 43.83
CA ALA A 270 -5.01 39.54 43.39
C ALA A 270 -5.97 38.34 43.34
N PHE A 271 -6.91 38.24 44.29
CA PHE A 271 -7.93 37.19 44.25
C PHE A 271 -8.95 37.37 43.13
N LYS A 272 -9.31 38.60 42.75
CA LYS A 272 -10.16 38.84 41.57
C LYS A 272 -9.50 38.35 40.29
N GLU A 273 -8.22 38.67 40.09
CA GLU A 273 -7.44 38.19 38.95
C GLU A 273 -7.33 36.65 38.95
N ASN A 274 -7.20 36.04 40.13
CA ASN A 274 -7.19 34.59 40.27
C ASN A 274 -8.51 33.93 39.85
N VAL A 275 -9.67 34.53 40.16
CA VAL A 275 -10.98 34.06 39.67
C VAL A 275 -11.03 34.09 38.16
N GLU A 276 -10.64 35.21 37.53
CA GLU A 276 -10.68 35.35 36.08
C GLU A 276 -9.81 34.30 35.37
N ILE A 277 -8.60 34.06 35.88
CA ILE A 277 -7.71 33.01 35.36
C ILE A 277 -8.32 31.62 35.56
N SER A 278 -8.91 31.34 36.72
CA SER A 278 -9.52 30.05 37.03
C SER A 278 -10.70 29.74 36.09
N VAL A 279 -11.56 30.73 35.81
CA VAL A 279 -12.66 30.58 34.85
C VAL A 279 -12.11 30.30 33.45
N LYS A 280 -11.05 31.01 33.03
CA LYS A 280 -10.41 30.78 31.73
C LYS A 280 -9.81 29.38 31.61
N VAL A 281 -9.16 28.88 32.66
CA VAL A 281 -8.63 27.51 32.68
C VAL A 281 -9.75 26.48 32.58
N GLY A 282 -10.88 26.69 33.29
CA GLY A 282 -12.07 25.85 33.15
C GLY A 282 -12.59 25.78 31.70
N SER A 283 -12.70 26.93 31.04
CA SER A 283 -13.11 27.01 29.62
C SER A 283 -12.17 26.25 28.68
N LEU A 284 -10.85 26.35 28.89
CA LEU A 284 -9.87 25.63 28.07
C LEU A 284 -9.97 24.12 28.27
N ILE A 285 -10.32 23.67 29.47
CA ILE A 285 -10.52 22.25 29.77
C ILE A 285 -11.79 21.73 29.07
N GLU A 286 -12.87 22.52 29.04
CA GLU A 286 -14.08 22.19 28.27
C GLU A 286 -13.78 22.08 26.76
N GLU A 287 -12.95 22.97 26.21
CA GLU A 287 -12.49 22.88 24.82
C GLU A 287 -11.67 21.60 24.57
N ILE A 288 -10.81 21.19 25.50
CA ILE A 288 -10.06 19.92 25.40
C ILE A 288 -11.01 18.71 25.42
N ALA A 289 -12.03 18.73 26.28
CA ALA A 289 -13.01 17.65 26.34
C ALA A 289 -13.78 17.52 25.00
N ALA A 290 -14.26 18.65 24.46
CA ALA A 290 -14.95 18.69 23.17
C ALA A 290 -14.05 18.22 22.01
N ALA A 291 -12.80 18.70 21.96
CA ALA A 291 -11.84 18.28 20.94
C ALA A 291 -11.49 16.79 21.04
N SER A 292 -11.40 16.25 22.25
CA SER A 292 -11.16 14.82 22.49
C SER A 292 -12.35 13.97 22.03
N GLU A 293 -13.59 14.44 22.22
CA GLU A 293 -14.78 13.76 21.71
C GLU A 293 -14.84 13.76 20.18
N GLU A 294 -14.49 14.88 19.54
CA GLU A 294 -14.37 14.96 18.08
C GLU A 294 -13.27 14.03 17.54
N GLN A 295 -12.11 13.97 18.20
CA GLN A 295 -11.05 13.02 17.88
C GLN A 295 -11.53 11.57 17.98
N ALA A 296 -12.28 11.23 19.02
CA ALA A 296 -12.82 9.87 19.19
C ALA A 296 -13.77 9.49 18.04
N GLN A 297 -14.61 10.44 17.59
CA GLN A 297 -15.46 10.23 16.41
C GLN A 297 -14.64 10.05 15.13
N GLY A 298 -13.61 10.88 14.93
CA GLY A 298 -12.68 10.78 13.79
C GLY A 298 -11.95 9.44 13.75
N ILE A 299 -11.43 8.98 14.90
CA ILE A 299 -10.81 7.66 15.05
C ILE A 299 -11.81 6.55 14.71
N GLY A 300 -13.07 6.66 15.14
CA GLY A 300 -14.12 5.72 14.79
C GLY A 300 -14.38 5.63 13.27
N GLN A 301 -14.24 6.72 12.53
CA GLN A 301 -14.33 6.72 11.07
C GLN A 301 -13.11 6.08 10.41
N ILE A 302 -11.90 6.36 10.92
CA ILE A 302 -10.67 5.75 10.43
C ILE A 302 -10.72 4.23 10.63
N ASN A 303 -11.15 3.74 11.79
CA ASN A 303 -11.30 2.30 12.03
C ASN A 303 -12.24 1.61 11.03
N LYS A 304 -13.32 2.28 10.60
CA LYS A 304 -14.18 1.75 9.53
C LYS A 304 -13.44 1.69 8.19
N ALA A 305 -12.67 2.72 7.86
CA ALA A 305 -11.88 2.75 6.63
C ALA A 305 -10.78 1.68 6.63
N VAL A 306 -10.14 1.43 7.77
CA VAL A 306 -9.17 0.34 7.96
C VAL A 306 -9.81 -1.03 7.72
N GLY A 307 -11.04 -1.25 8.21
CA GLY A 307 -11.79 -2.48 7.93
C GLY A 307 -12.12 -2.69 6.45
N GLU A 308 -12.44 -1.62 5.71
CA GLU A 308 -12.63 -1.72 4.25
C GLU A 308 -11.31 -1.98 3.51
N LEU A 309 -10.20 -1.38 3.96
CA LEU A 309 -8.87 -1.65 3.41
C LEU A 309 -8.45 -3.10 3.60
N ASP A 310 -8.67 -3.67 4.79
CA ASP A 310 -8.45 -5.10 5.04
C ASP A 310 -9.21 -5.98 4.03
N ARG A 311 -10.49 -5.66 3.79
CA ARG A 311 -11.31 -6.38 2.80
C ARG A 311 -10.74 -6.28 1.38
N VAL A 312 -10.25 -5.11 0.98
CA VAL A 312 -9.63 -4.91 -0.34
C VAL A 312 -8.29 -5.64 -0.45
N ILE A 313 -7.48 -5.67 0.62
CA ILE A 313 -6.22 -6.41 0.66
C ILE A 313 -6.48 -7.91 0.51
N GLN A 314 -7.43 -8.46 1.26
CA GLN A 314 -7.83 -9.87 1.13
C GLN A 314 -8.34 -10.20 -0.28
N GLN A 315 -9.17 -9.32 -0.86
CA GLN A 315 -9.64 -9.48 -2.23
C GLN A 315 -8.49 -9.42 -3.25
N THR A 316 -7.50 -8.57 -3.02
CA THR A 316 -6.31 -8.45 -3.88
C THR A 316 -5.47 -9.72 -3.82
N ALA A 317 -5.22 -10.26 -2.61
CA ALA A 317 -4.52 -11.53 -2.43
C ALA A 317 -5.26 -12.68 -3.13
N ALA A 318 -6.58 -12.81 -2.92
CA ALA A 318 -7.38 -13.84 -3.58
C ALA A 318 -7.38 -13.71 -5.12
N SER A 319 -7.50 -12.48 -5.64
CA SER A 319 -7.47 -12.23 -7.09
C SER A 319 -6.10 -12.52 -7.70
N ALA A 320 -5.03 -12.27 -6.94
CA ALA A 320 -3.67 -12.60 -7.34
C ALA A 320 -3.46 -14.12 -7.38
N GLU A 321 -3.91 -14.87 -6.37
CA GLU A 321 -3.87 -16.34 -6.39
C GLU A 321 -4.66 -16.93 -7.57
N GLU A 322 -5.87 -16.41 -7.84
CA GLU A 322 -6.68 -16.82 -8.98
C GLU A 322 -5.96 -16.53 -10.31
N SER A 323 -5.37 -15.33 -10.45
CA SER A 323 -4.64 -14.92 -11.66
C SER A 323 -3.40 -15.79 -11.91
N ALA A 324 -2.67 -16.15 -10.85
CA ALA A 324 -1.55 -17.08 -10.93
C ALA A 324 -1.99 -18.46 -11.41
N SER A 325 -3.11 -18.98 -10.88
CA SER A 325 -3.68 -20.26 -11.31
C SER A 325 -4.11 -20.24 -12.78
N VAL A 326 -4.78 -19.18 -13.22
CA VAL A 326 -5.17 -19.00 -14.63
C VAL A 326 -3.93 -18.92 -15.53
N ALA A 327 -2.88 -18.21 -15.11
CA ALA A 327 -1.63 -18.14 -15.85
C ALA A 327 -0.94 -19.51 -15.98
N GLU A 328 -0.94 -20.33 -14.93
CA GLU A 328 -0.41 -21.69 -14.97
C GLU A 328 -1.19 -22.57 -15.97
N GLN A 329 -2.52 -22.44 -16.00
CA GLN A 329 -3.35 -23.12 -16.98
C GLN A 329 -3.06 -22.66 -18.41
N MET A 330 -2.90 -21.36 -18.65
CA MET A 330 -2.53 -20.81 -19.95
C MET A 330 -1.16 -21.30 -20.41
N ASN A 331 -0.17 -21.34 -19.51
CA ASN A 331 1.14 -21.90 -19.79
C ASN A 331 1.03 -23.39 -20.19
N THR A 332 0.26 -24.18 -19.45
CA THR A 332 0.00 -25.60 -19.77
C THR A 332 -0.64 -25.77 -21.14
N GLN A 333 -1.67 -24.98 -21.46
CA GLN A 333 -2.35 -25.04 -22.76
C GLN A 333 -1.43 -24.62 -23.92
N ALA A 334 -0.62 -23.57 -23.73
CA ALA A 334 0.34 -23.11 -24.73
C ALA A 334 1.42 -24.17 -25.01
N VAL A 335 1.93 -24.84 -23.97
CA VAL A 335 2.87 -25.98 -24.13
C VAL A 335 2.22 -27.11 -24.91
N GLN A 336 0.98 -27.51 -24.57
CA GLN A 336 0.25 -28.54 -25.30
C GLN A 336 0.03 -28.18 -26.78
N MET A 337 -0.33 -26.92 -27.08
CA MET A 337 -0.46 -26.45 -28.46
C MET A 337 0.85 -26.61 -29.24
N ARG A 338 1.99 -26.26 -28.64
CA ARG A 338 3.31 -26.44 -29.29
C ARG A 338 3.62 -27.90 -29.54
N THR A 339 3.27 -28.80 -28.62
CA THR A 339 3.39 -30.25 -28.84
C THR A 339 2.55 -30.69 -30.03
N TYR A 340 1.27 -30.33 -30.10
CA TYR A 340 0.39 -30.69 -31.22
C TYR A 340 0.90 -30.13 -32.56
N ILE A 341 1.42 -28.90 -32.58
CA ILE A 341 2.00 -28.31 -33.79
C ILE A 341 3.27 -29.05 -34.21
N GLY A 342 4.11 -29.46 -33.25
CA GLY A 342 5.30 -30.27 -33.50
C GLY A 342 4.95 -31.61 -34.14
N ASP A 343 4.00 -32.34 -33.55
CA ASP A 343 3.52 -33.63 -34.06
C ASP A 343 2.94 -33.50 -35.48
N LEU A 344 2.12 -32.48 -35.72
CA LEU A 344 1.55 -32.21 -37.04
C LEU A 344 2.61 -31.81 -38.08
N THR A 345 3.61 -31.03 -37.67
CA THR A 345 4.74 -30.67 -38.53
C THR A 345 5.54 -31.92 -38.93
N GLN A 346 5.77 -32.84 -37.99
CA GLN A 346 6.46 -34.11 -38.25
C GLN A 346 5.66 -35.03 -39.20
N LEU A 347 4.33 -35.08 -39.03
CA LEU A 347 3.43 -35.83 -39.91
C LEU A 347 3.44 -35.29 -41.34
N ILE A 348 3.42 -33.97 -41.51
CA ILE A 348 3.31 -33.33 -42.84
C ILE A 348 4.66 -33.24 -43.56
N SER A 349 5.76 -33.01 -42.84
CA SER A 349 7.11 -32.99 -43.43
C SER A 349 7.65 -34.38 -43.74
N GLY A 350 6.92 -35.44 -43.36
CA GLY A 350 7.25 -36.82 -43.70
C GLY A 350 8.49 -37.31 -42.98
N GLY A 351 8.50 -37.30 -41.65
CA GLY A 351 9.32 -38.21 -40.83
C GLY A 351 10.82 -38.36 -41.18
N THR A 352 11.47 -37.39 -41.82
CA THR A 352 12.93 -37.42 -42.00
C THR A 352 13.61 -36.92 -40.74
N ASN A 353 13.56 -37.76 -39.71
CA ASN A 353 14.37 -37.63 -38.52
C ASN A 353 15.80 -38.02 -38.89
N ASN A 354 16.57 -37.09 -39.47
CA ASN A 354 18.02 -37.23 -39.50
C ASN A 354 18.52 -36.87 -38.09
N SER A 355 18.61 -37.89 -37.25
CA SER A 355 19.27 -37.84 -35.95
C SER A 355 20.71 -37.34 -36.11
N LYS A 356 20.90 -36.02 -36.06
CA LYS A 356 22.17 -35.42 -35.64
C LYS A 356 22.05 -35.08 -34.17
N ASN A 357 22.38 -36.08 -33.37
CA ASN A 357 22.74 -35.95 -31.97
C ASN A 357 23.88 -34.93 -31.86
N PRO A 358 23.71 -33.76 -31.21
CA PRO A 358 24.85 -32.97 -30.78
C PRO A 358 25.39 -33.65 -29.53
N SER A 359 26.54 -34.28 -29.69
CA SER A 359 27.39 -34.77 -28.61
C SER A 359 27.45 -33.75 -27.47
N GLU A 360 27.09 -34.21 -26.28
CA GLU A 360 27.39 -33.57 -25.00
C GLU A 360 28.83 -33.06 -24.99
N THR A 361 28.98 -31.75 -24.80
CA THR A 361 30.21 -31.17 -24.29
C THR A 361 29.94 -30.79 -22.84
N PRO A 362 30.64 -31.36 -21.84
CA PRO A 362 30.34 -31.07 -20.45
C PRO A 362 30.79 -29.65 -20.11
N ALA A 363 29.84 -28.84 -19.65
CA ALA A 363 30.08 -27.51 -19.12
C ALA A 363 30.92 -27.61 -17.84
N ARG A 364 32.05 -26.89 -17.85
CA ARG A 364 32.94 -26.67 -16.72
C ARG A 364 32.22 -25.78 -15.71
N GLY A 365 32.08 -26.26 -14.47
CA GLY A 365 31.36 -25.56 -13.41
C GLY A 365 31.93 -24.20 -13.03
N SER A 366 31.04 -23.26 -12.72
CA SER A 366 31.31 -22.05 -11.95
C SER A 366 30.70 -22.20 -10.55
N LYS A 367 31.52 -21.94 -9.52
CA LYS A 367 31.17 -21.91 -8.10
C LYS A 367 30.22 -20.72 -7.78
N PRO A 368 29.43 -20.81 -6.70
CA PRO A 368 28.69 -19.66 -6.17
C PRO A 368 29.58 -18.77 -5.28
N SER A 369 29.23 -17.49 -5.21
CA SER A 369 29.62 -16.57 -4.13
C SER A 369 28.49 -16.46 -3.12
#